data_AF-B6WAZ7-F1
#
_entry.id   AF-B6WAZ7-F1
#
_cell.length_a   1.000
_cell.length_b   1.000
_cell.length_c   1.000
_cell.angle_alpha   90.00
_cell.angle_beta   90.00
_cell.angle_gamma   90.00
#
_symmetry.space_group_name_H-M   'P 1'
#
loop_
_entity.id
_entity.type
_entity.pdbx_description
1 polymer ?
#
loop_
_entity_poly.entity_id
_entity_poly.type
_entity_poly.pdbx_seq_one_letter_code
_entity_poly.pdbx_strand_id
1 'polypeptide(L)'
;MKDFKKEISILSRRNGFWIILVLAVGLLFSGLFQTKSLDESYRSLIQTTNTLNKMAKTGKKYGKDVKIDKKFFQDNDIIFDKMAKKYKYDEYGNFNYEKARPKEIDKYEEFQLKYGEYISTLNQYKYLSHEAKGKSNNFYFVYISLMGILVAIVLGVLFSSMEHATSYYEFARVYPWTKKKDFLMKIGFGVMIILGFVILSSALNYMILKTSNFEILKFGTRQIPETIKGFGMLSAIYLAILSAGFMAGNILGHFGLTIMTFGFLDILDGIIGNISEILLGYSYNNRTFASLIEKNIPNNGSPVNTILRVILRPPTNFDTTKYGVIGLILFSLIVFSVSFSLIEKTKTENSGKMILLKPIENLAKILVILLFASIGTMIFQSSISEGFSIMNFVVLAILIFVFTKIFNILFNLKLKV
;
A
#
# COMPACT_ATOMS: atom_id res chain seq x y z
N MET A 1 1.00 30.27 18.07
CA MET A 1 2.43 29.93 17.80
C MET A 1 3.21 29.55 19.06
N LYS A 2 3.14 30.30 20.19
CA LYS A 2 3.80 29.90 21.45
C LYS A 2 3.39 28.51 21.94
N ASP A 3 2.12 28.18 21.77
CA ASP A 3 1.54 26.90 22.19
C ASP A 3 2.01 25.71 21.36
N PHE A 4 1.96 25.85 20.04
CA PHE A 4 2.49 24.88 19.09
C PHE A 4 3.98 24.57 19.33
N LYS A 5 4.79 25.60 19.60
CA LYS A 5 6.22 25.42 19.91
C LYS A 5 6.43 24.62 21.19
N LYS A 6 5.61 24.85 22.22
CA LYS A 6 5.67 24.09 23.48
C LYS A 6 5.27 22.64 23.26
N GLU A 7 4.17 22.38 22.55
CA GLU A 7 3.74 21.01 22.27
C GLU A 7 4.78 20.23 21.44
N ILE A 8 5.33 20.83 20.39
CA ILE A 8 6.44 20.25 19.62
C ILE A 8 7.62 19.93 20.52
N SER A 9 8.00 20.85 21.41
CA SER A 9 9.10 20.61 22.34
C SER A 9 8.83 19.41 23.23
N ILE A 10 7.59 19.21 23.67
CA ILE A 10 7.22 18.10 24.54
C ILE A 10 7.16 16.78 23.76
N LEU A 11 6.49 16.76 22.59
CA LEU A 11 6.44 15.59 21.71
C LEU A 11 7.84 15.17 21.26
N SER A 12 8.72 16.13 20.98
CA SER A 12 10.12 15.88 20.62
C SER A 12 10.94 15.36 21.78
N ARG A 13 10.73 15.83 23.01
CA ARG A 13 11.41 15.27 24.19
C ARG A 13 10.95 13.84 24.48
N ARG A 14 9.66 13.56 24.33
CA ARG A 14 9.07 12.24 24.61
C ARG A 14 9.43 11.21 23.55
N ASN A 15 9.20 11.55 22.28
CA ASN A 15 9.30 10.62 21.17
C ASN A 15 10.56 10.85 20.33
N GLY A 16 11.40 11.84 20.64
CA GLY A 16 12.51 12.25 19.78
C GLY A 16 13.45 11.11 19.42
N PHE A 17 13.81 10.27 20.40
CA PHE A 17 14.59 9.07 20.15
C PHE A 17 13.91 8.15 19.13
N TRP A 18 12.63 7.83 19.33
CA TRP A 18 11.85 6.96 18.43
C TRP A 18 11.65 7.57 17.04
N ILE A 19 11.42 8.88 16.96
CA ILE A 19 11.30 9.62 15.69
C ILE A 19 12.61 9.54 14.93
N ILE A 20 13.74 9.86 15.57
CA ILE A 20 15.06 9.81 14.94
C ILE A 20 15.38 8.38 14.49
N LEU A 21 15.10 7.39 15.35
CA LEU A 21 15.34 5.99 15.05
C LEU A 21 14.54 5.54 13.81
N VAL A 22 13.23 5.83 13.76
CA VAL A 22 12.40 5.41 12.63
C VAL A 22 12.79 6.11 11.32
N LEU A 23 13.20 7.38 11.39
CA LEU A 23 13.70 8.12 10.24
C LEU A 23 15.03 7.54 9.76
N ALA A 24 15.98 7.29 10.65
CA ALA A 24 17.29 6.73 10.31
C ALA A 24 17.15 5.33 9.71
N VAL A 25 16.36 4.46 10.34
CA VAL A 25 16.06 3.11 9.85
C VAL A 25 15.36 3.19 8.49
N GLY A 26 14.31 4.02 8.36
CA GLY A 26 13.58 4.20 7.12
C GLY A 26 14.49 4.66 5.96
N LEU A 27 15.35 5.64 6.20
CA LEU A 27 16.30 6.16 5.21
C LEU A 27 17.36 5.11 4.83
N LEU A 28 17.91 4.39 5.82
CA LEU A 28 18.91 3.35 5.59
C LEU A 28 18.35 2.23 4.71
N PHE A 29 17.18 1.71 5.06
CA PHE A 29 16.54 0.65 4.27
C PHE A 29 16.10 1.14 2.89
N SER A 30 15.56 2.38 2.78
CA SER A 30 15.27 2.98 1.46
C SER A 30 16.51 3.03 0.58
N GLY A 31 17.64 3.45 1.12
CA GLY A 31 18.91 3.51 0.39
C GLY A 31 19.44 2.14 -0.03
N LEU A 32 19.43 1.16 0.88
CA LEU A 32 19.87 -0.21 0.60
C LEU A 32 19.00 -0.86 -0.49
N PHE A 33 17.68 -0.78 -0.37
CA PHE A 33 16.77 -1.38 -1.34
C PHE A 33 16.86 -0.68 -2.71
N GLN A 34 16.98 0.65 -2.73
CA GLN A 34 17.14 1.38 -3.97
C GLN A 34 18.45 1.02 -4.68
N THR A 35 19.55 0.88 -3.92
CA THR A 35 20.86 0.48 -4.48
C THR A 35 20.81 -0.93 -5.04
N LYS A 36 20.24 -1.88 -4.28
CA LYS A 36 20.10 -3.28 -4.70
C LYS A 36 19.24 -3.40 -5.97
N SER A 37 18.08 -2.75 -5.98
CA SER A 37 17.18 -2.74 -7.14
C SER A 37 17.87 -2.17 -8.38
N LEU A 38 18.64 -1.09 -8.23
CA LEU A 38 19.37 -0.48 -9.34
C LEU A 38 20.47 -1.42 -9.89
N ASP A 39 21.20 -2.12 -9.04
CA ASP A 39 22.21 -3.11 -9.46
C ASP A 39 21.57 -4.33 -10.16
N GLU A 40 20.47 -4.88 -9.62
CA GLU A 40 19.73 -5.98 -10.24
C GLU A 40 19.19 -5.59 -11.62
N SER A 41 18.60 -4.41 -11.72
CA SER A 41 18.12 -3.82 -12.97
C SER A 41 19.25 -3.61 -13.99
N TYR A 42 20.40 -3.09 -13.54
CA TYR A 42 21.58 -2.92 -14.39
C TYR A 42 22.07 -4.27 -14.93
N ARG A 43 22.27 -5.27 -14.06
CA ARG A 43 22.70 -6.61 -14.45
C ARG A 43 21.72 -7.27 -15.42
N SER A 44 20.43 -7.15 -15.13
CA SER A 44 19.37 -7.69 -15.99
C SER A 44 19.40 -7.05 -17.37
N LEU A 45 19.48 -5.71 -17.44
CA LEU A 45 19.57 -4.99 -18.72
C LEU A 45 20.81 -5.45 -19.52
N ILE A 46 21.98 -5.51 -18.88
CA ILE A 46 23.22 -5.97 -19.54
C ILE A 46 23.11 -7.40 -20.03
N GLN A 47 22.57 -8.30 -19.21
CA GLN A 47 22.40 -9.70 -19.59
C GLN A 47 21.44 -9.83 -20.78
N THR A 48 20.26 -9.20 -20.71
CA THR A 48 19.27 -9.23 -21.79
C THR A 48 19.83 -8.60 -23.07
N THR A 49 20.54 -7.48 -22.97
CA THR A 49 21.21 -6.85 -24.12
C THR A 49 22.31 -7.72 -24.72
N ASN A 50 23.07 -8.45 -23.90
CA ASN A 50 24.07 -9.41 -24.39
C ASN A 50 23.41 -10.58 -25.11
N THR A 51 22.27 -11.09 -24.61
CA THR A 51 21.47 -12.11 -25.29
C THR A 51 20.97 -11.58 -26.64
N LEU A 52 20.45 -10.35 -26.68
CA LEU A 52 20.01 -9.69 -27.91
C LEU A 52 21.15 -9.57 -28.94
N ASN A 53 22.35 -9.19 -28.50
CA ASN A 53 23.54 -9.11 -29.37
C ASN A 53 23.96 -10.49 -29.90
N LYS A 54 23.86 -11.54 -29.08
CA LYS A 54 24.11 -12.94 -29.49
C LYS A 54 23.09 -13.40 -30.54
N MET A 55 21.81 -13.12 -30.34
CA MET A 55 20.74 -13.40 -31.31
C MET A 55 20.99 -12.73 -32.67
N ALA A 56 21.46 -11.48 -32.62
CA ALA A 56 21.77 -10.69 -33.79
C ALA A 56 23.15 -10.98 -34.43
N LYS A 57 23.96 -11.87 -33.81
CA LYS A 57 25.32 -12.23 -34.24
C LYS A 57 26.24 -11.01 -34.44
N THR A 58 26.14 -10.00 -33.58
CA THR A 58 26.92 -8.76 -33.69
C THR A 58 28.36 -8.90 -33.20
N GLY A 59 28.68 -9.96 -32.45
CA GLY A 59 29.98 -10.14 -31.79
C GLY A 59 30.22 -9.20 -30.60
N LYS A 60 29.32 -8.26 -30.32
CA LYS A 60 29.42 -7.35 -29.17
C LYS A 60 28.99 -8.06 -27.87
N LYS A 61 29.76 -7.85 -26.81
CA LYS A 61 29.42 -8.29 -25.44
C LYS A 61 29.79 -7.18 -24.45
N TYR A 62 28.81 -6.67 -23.73
CA TYR A 62 29.00 -5.67 -22.70
C TYR A 62 29.48 -6.32 -21.39
N GLY A 63 30.49 -5.69 -20.78
CA GLY A 63 31.03 -6.07 -19.47
C GLY A 63 30.23 -5.50 -18.30
N LYS A 64 30.74 -5.71 -17.07
CA LYS A 64 30.08 -5.28 -15.83
C LYS A 64 30.14 -3.76 -15.61
N ASP A 65 31.04 -3.04 -16.27
CA ASP A 65 31.28 -1.61 -16.02
C ASP A 65 30.84 -0.70 -17.18
N VAL A 66 29.98 -1.20 -18.08
CA VAL A 66 29.50 -0.38 -19.18
C VAL A 66 28.60 0.75 -18.67
N LYS A 67 28.73 1.93 -19.27
CA LYS A 67 27.81 3.04 -19.00
C LYS A 67 26.53 2.86 -19.79
N ILE A 68 25.38 3.01 -19.13
CA ILE A 68 24.06 3.04 -19.75
C ILE A 68 23.75 4.50 -20.12
N ASP A 69 24.27 4.90 -21.28
CA ASP A 69 24.12 6.24 -21.84
C ASP A 69 23.15 6.24 -23.04
N LYS A 70 23.03 7.38 -23.73
CA LYS A 70 22.20 7.49 -24.92
C LYS A 70 22.69 6.60 -26.06
N LYS A 71 24.01 6.42 -26.20
CA LYS A 71 24.63 5.61 -27.26
C LYS A 71 24.36 4.13 -27.05
N PHE A 72 24.42 3.65 -25.81
CA PHE A 72 24.03 2.30 -25.44
C PHE A 72 22.62 1.97 -25.97
N PHE A 73 21.64 2.85 -25.77
CA PHE A 73 20.30 2.62 -26.30
C PHE A 73 20.22 2.78 -27.80
N GLN A 74 20.88 3.76 -28.41
CA GLN A 74 20.87 3.93 -29.87
C GLN A 74 21.38 2.68 -30.59
N ASP A 75 22.52 2.13 -30.14
CA ASP A 75 23.12 0.93 -30.72
C ASP A 75 22.19 -0.29 -30.57
N ASN A 76 21.62 -0.49 -29.38
CA ASN A 76 20.86 -1.69 -29.06
C ASN A 76 19.38 -1.62 -29.50
N ASP A 77 18.78 -0.44 -29.60
CA ASP A 77 17.42 -0.26 -30.13
C ASP A 77 17.36 -0.60 -31.62
N ILE A 78 18.40 -0.26 -32.40
CA ILE A 78 18.52 -0.67 -33.81
C ILE A 78 18.56 -2.20 -33.94
N ILE A 79 19.29 -2.87 -33.04
CA ILE A 79 19.37 -4.33 -33.00
C ILE A 79 18.01 -4.92 -32.61
N PHE A 80 17.35 -4.33 -31.61
CA PHE A 80 16.01 -4.71 -31.19
C PHE A 80 15.03 -4.65 -32.38
N ASP A 81 14.97 -3.53 -33.10
CA ASP A 81 14.05 -3.36 -34.23
C ASP A 81 14.30 -4.39 -35.35
N LYS A 82 15.58 -4.69 -35.62
CA LYS A 82 15.98 -5.72 -36.60
C LYS A 82 15.50 -7.11 -36.16
N MET A 83 15.70 -7.46 -34.89
CA MET A 83 15.28 -8.77 -34.36
C MET A 83 13.75 -8.86 -34.21
N ALA A 84 13.09 -7.79 -33.79
CA ALA A 84 11.64 -7.71 -33.69
C ALA A 84 10.96 -7.97 -35.04
N LYS A 85 11.49 -7.39 -36.13
CA LYS A 85 11.03 -7.68 -37.50
C LYS A 85 11.30 -9.14 -37.90
N LYS A 86 12.51 -9.65 -37.62
CA LYS A 86 12.92 -11.02 -37.99
C LYS A 86 12.04 -12.09 -37.32
N TYR A 87 11.69 -11.89 -36.05
CA TYR A 87 10.92 -12.83 -35.24
C TYR A 87 9.43 -12.46 -35.13
N LYS A 88 8.97 -11.54 -35.97
CA LYS A 88 7.56 -11.11 -36.06
C LYS A 88 6.93 -10.78 -34.69
N TYR A 89 7.66 -10.01 -33.89
CA TYR A 89 7.34 -9.71 -32.49
C TYR A 89 5.90 -9.19 -32.28
N ASP A 90 5.33 -8.45 -33.24
CA ASP A 90 3.98 -7.86 -33.14
C ASP A 90 2.84 -8.78 -33.61
N GLU A 91 3.11 -9.94 -34.23
CA GLU A 91 2.09 -10.80 -34.89
C GLU A 91 0.99 -11.28 -33.91
N TYR A 92 1.31 -11.44 -32.63
CA TYR A 92 0.39 -11.89 -31.58
C TYR A 92 0.47 -11.08 -30.28
N GLY A 93 0.86 -9.79 -30.35
CA GLY A 93 1.09 -8.96 -29.16
C GLY A 93 -0.09 -8.79 -28.19
N ASN A 94 -1.34 -8.98 -28.68
CA ASN A 94 -2.58 -8.84 -27.90
C ASN A 94 -3.43 -10.13 -27.87
N PHE A 95 -2.79 -11.30 -28.01
CA PHE A 95 -3.51 -12.57 -28.01
C PHE A 95 -4.27 -12.79 -26.69
N ASN A 96 -5.57 -13.07 -26.77
CA ASN A 96 -6.41 -13.35 -25.60
C ASN A 96 -6.92 -14.79 -25.65
N TYR A 97 -6.34 -15.64 -24.81
CA TYR A 97 -6.71 -17.05 -24.69
C TYR A 97 -8.20 -17.27 -24.41
N GLU A 98 -8.85 -16.39 -23.64
CA GLU A 98 -10.26 -16.51 -23.25
C GLU A 98 -11.23 -16.22 -24.40
N LYS A 99 -10.77 -15.51 -25.43
CA LYS A 99 -11.59 -15.08 -26.58
C LYS A 99 -11.18 -15.73 -27.90
N ALA A 100 -10.05 -16.43 -27.93
CA ALA A 100 -9.49 -17.03 -29.13
C ALA A 100 -10.21 -18.33 -29.48
N ARG A 101 -10.42 -18.58 -30.78
CA ARG A 101 -10.94 -19.86 -31.26
C ARG A 101 -9.84 -20.94 -31.14
N PRO A 102 -10.20 -22.24 -31.03
CA PRO A 102 -9.22 -23.33 -30.91
C PRO A 102 -8.10 -23.29 -31.97
N LYS A 103 -8.45 -23.06 -33.24
CA LYS A 103 -7.49 -22.94 -34.35
C LYS A 103 -6.55 -21.72 -34.25
N GLU A 104 -6.95 -20.68 -33.53
CA GLU A 104 -6.13 -19.49 -33.28
C GLU A 104 -5.17 -19.74 -32.11
N ILE A 105 -5.61 -20.52 -31.12
CA ILE A 105 -4.77 -21.02 -30.02
C ILE A 105 -3.67 -21.93 -30.56
N ASP A 106 -4.00 -22.92 -31.38
CA ASP A 106 -3.01 -23.83 -31.97
C ASP A 106 -1.91 -23.08 -32.73
N LYS A 107 -2.29 -22.06 -33.52
CA LYS A 107 -1.34 -21.21 -34.27
C LYS A 107 -0.47 -20.36 -33.35
N TYR A 108 -1.04 -19.84 -32.27
CA TYR A 108 -0.29 -19.08 -31.29
C TYR A 108 0.72 -19.97 -30.55
N GLU A 109 0.31 -21.18 -30.16
CA GLU A 109 1.20 -22.14 -29.50
C GLU A 109 2.33 -22.59 -30.43
N GLU A 110 2.05 -22.87 -31.70
CA GLU A 110 3.08 -23.17 -32.70
C GLU A 110 4.06 -21.99 -32.87
N PHE A 111 3.54 -20.77 -32.89
CA PHE A 111 4.35 -19.56 -32.93
C PHE A 111 5.22 -19.38 -31.67
N GLN A 112 4.69 -19.65 -30.48
CA GLN A 112 5.43 -19.62 -29.22
C GLN A 112 6.50 -20.72 -29.16
N LEU A 113 6.22 -21.92 -29.63
CA LEU A 113 7.21 -23.00 -29.72
C LEU A 113 8.38 -22.61 -30.64
N LYS A 114 8.09 -21.88 -31.73
CA LYS A 114 9.10 -21.48 -32.71
C LYS A 114 9.90 -20.24 -32.32
N TYR A 115 9.25 -19.25 -31.68
CA TYR A 115 9.84 -17.92 -31.44
C TYR A 115 9.76 -17.42 -30.00
N GLY A 116 9.14 -18.17 -29.08
CA GLY A 116 8.83 -17.72 -27.72
C GLY A 116 10.06 -17.26 -26.91
N GLU A 117 11.19 -17.97 -26.99
CA GLU A 117 12.44 -17.57 -26.31
C GLU A 117 12.97 -16.22 -26.83
N TYR A 118 12.90 -16.00 -28.14
CA TYR A 118 13.32 -14.75 -28.78
C TYR A 118 12.38 -13.60 -28.40
N ILE A 119 11.07 -13.85 -28.43
CA ILE A 119 10.05 -12.87 -28.06
C ILE A 119 10.15 -12.52 -26.57
N SER A 120 10.42 -13.50 -25.70
CA SER A 120 10.68 -13.27 -24.28
C SER A 120 11.87 -12.33 -24.08
N THR A 121 12.99 -12.55 -24.78
CA THR A 121 14.15 -11.67 -24.71
C THR A 121 13.85 -10.25 -25.22
N LEU A 122 13.08 -10.13 -26.32
CA LEU A 122 12.65 -8.85 -26.86
C LEU A 122 11.70 -8.12 -25.90
N ASN A 123 10.75 -8.82 -25.28
CA ASN A 123 9.87 -8.30 -24.24
C ASN A 123 10.67 -7.76 -23.05
N GLN A 124 11.61 -8.56 -22.54
CA GLN A 124 12.48 -8.15 -21.44
C GLN A 124 13.32 -6.92 -21.81
N TYR A 125 13.92 -6.88 -23.00
CA TYR A 125 14.70 -5.71 -23.42
C TYR A 125 13.82 -4.48 -23.53
N LYS A 126 12.65 -4.59 -24.18
CA LYS A 126 11.71 -3.47 -24.34
C LYS A 126 11.27 -2.93 -22.98
N TYR A 127 10.94 -3.82 -22.04
CA TYR A 127 10.59 -3.45 -20.67
C TYR A 127 11.75 -2.75 -19.97
N LEU A 128 12.91 -3.41 -19.80
CA LEU A 128 14.06 -2.87 -19.08
C LEU A 128 14.62 -1.59 -19.71
N SER A 129 14.64 -1.49 -21.04
CA SER A 129 15.04 -0.28 -21.78
C SER A 129 14.08 0.88 -21.53
N HIS A 130 12.77 0.61 -21.51
CA HIS A 130 11.75 1.61 -21.19
C HIS A 130 11.91 2.12 -19.75
N GLU A 131 12.16 1.22 -18.80
CA GLU A 131 12.36 1.59 -17.40
C GLU A 131 13.67 2.36 -17.17
N ALA A 132 14.79 1.89 -17.74
CA ALA A 132 16.10 2.53 -17.63
C ALA A 132 16.16 3.91 -18.30
N LYS A 133 15.30 4.17 -19.30
CA LYS A 133 15.11 5.51 -19.89
C LYS A 133 14.26 6.44 -19.01
N GLY A 134 13.86 6.00 -17.83
CA GLY A 134 13.01 6.76 -16.91
C GLY A 134 11.60 6.99 -17.45
N LYS A 135 11.13 6.15 -18.39
CA LYS A 135 9.79 6.27 -18.97
C LYS A 135 8.72 5.54 -18.15
N SER A 136 9.10 4.55 -17.32
CA SER A 136 8.20 3.94 -16.33
C SER A 136 8.12 4.78 -15.05
N ASN A 137 6.95 4.75 -14.39
CA ASN A 137 6.70 5.47 -13.14
C ASN A 137 7.25 4.73 -11.91
N ASN A 138 7.68 3.46 -12.05
CA ASN A 138 7.85 2.55 -10.91
C ASN A 138 9.31 2.38 -10.45
N PHE A 139 10.29 2.68 -11.29
CA PHE A 139 11.62 2.11 -11.11
C PHE A 139 12.48 2.74 -10.00
N TYR A 140 12.11 3.91 -9.45
CA TYR A 140 13.01 4.64 -8.53
C TYR A 140 12.35 5.23 -7.27
N PHE A 141 11.07 4.94 -7.01
CA PHE A 141 10.34 5.51 -5.86
C PHE A 141 9.54 4.49 -5.02
N VAL A 142 9.45 3.23 -5.44
CA VAL A 142 8.69 2.20 -4.72
C VAL A 142 9.27 1.95 -3.31
N TYR A 143 10.60 1.91 -3.17
CA TYR A 143 11.24 1.62 -1.88
C TYR A 143 11.25 2.81 -0.91
N ILE A 144 11.25 4.04 -1.44
CA ILE A 144 11.02 5.26 -0.64
C ILE A 144 9.57 5.28 -0.14
N SER A 145 8.64 4.85 -1.00
CA SER A 145 7.22 4.75 -0.67
C SER A 145 6.97 3.71 0.43
N LEU A 146 7.53 2.51 0.31
CA LEU A 146 7.35 1.42 1.29
C LEU A 146 7.90 1.77 2.69
N MET A 147 9.15 2.23 2.78
CA MET A 147 9.72 2.63 4.08
C MET A 147 9.04 3.90 4.62
N GLY A 148 8.65 4.82 3.74
CA GLY A 148 7.88 5.99 4.13
C GLY A 148 6.53 5.63 4.74
N ILE A 149 5.85 4.59 4.24
CA ILE A 149 4.60 4.09 4.82
C ILE A 149 4.83 3.59 6.26
N LEU A 150 5.93 2.85 6.49
CA LEU A 150 6.30 2.43 7.85
C LEU A 150 6.55 3.62 8.78
N VAL A 151 7.27 4.64 8.31
CA VAL A 151 7.48 5.89 9.06
C VAL A 151 6.13 6.55 9.39
N ALA A 152 5.22 6.67 8.43
CA ALA A 152 3.89 7.23 8.62
C ALA A 152 3.07 6.45 9.66
N ILE A 153 3.10 5.11 9.62
CA ILE A 153 2.44 4.24 10.60
C ILE A 153 2.99 4.48 12.00
N VAL A 154 4.31 4.41 12.15
CA VAL A 154 4.97 4.56 13.46
C VAL A 154 4.73 5.94 14.06
N LEU A 155 4.79 7.01 13.24
CA LEU A 155 4.46 8.36 13.69
C LEU A 155 2.99 8.48 14.14
N GLY A 156 2.06 7.87 13.38
CA GLY A 156 0.65 7.83 13.75
C GLY A 156 0.45 7.19 15.13
N VAL A 157 1.09 6.05 15.37
CA VAL A 157 1.05 5.31 16.64
C VAL A 157 1.69 6.10 17.79
N LEU A 158 2.87 6.68 17.58
CA LEU A 158 3.62 7.46 18.57
C LEU A 158 2.85 8.69 19.08
N PHE A 159 2.10 9.36 18.20
CA PHE A 159 1.38 10.60 18.50
C PHE A 159 -0.07 10.40 18.95
N SER A 160 -0.57 9.15 18.97
CA SER A 160 -1.92 8.83 19.43
C SER A 160 -1.92 7.72 20.48
N SER A 161 -1.96 6.46 20.07
CA SER A 161 -2.23 5.31 20.96
C SER A 161 -1.16 5.04 22.00
N MET A 162 0.12 5.37 21.74
CA MET A 162 1.16 5.29 22.76
C MET A 162 0.95 6.28 23.92
N GLU A 163 0.29 7.42 23.67
CA GLU A 163 -0.05 8.34 24.75
C GLU A 163 -1.09 7.72 25.66
N HIS A 164 -2.17 7.17 25.09
CA HIS A 164 -3.25 6.55 25.84
C HIS A 164 -2.83 5.32 26.66
N ALA A 165 -1.76 4.65 26.23
CA ALA A 165 -1.19 3.52 26.92
C ALA A 165 -0.29 3.91 28.10
N THR A 166 0.08 5.19 28.26
CA THR A 166 0.97 5.67 29.33
C THR A 166 0.26 6.65 30.27
N SER A 167 0.81 6.86 31.47
CA SER A 167 0.34 7.91 32.41
C SER A 167 0.41 9.32 31.83
N TYR A 168 1.16 9.50 30.74
CA TYR A 168 1.33 10.77 30.06
C TYR A 168 0.01 11.32 29.49
N TYR A 169 -0.94 10.49 29.06
CA TYR A 169 -2.23 10.99 28.57
C TYR A 169 -3.00 11.79 29.63
N GLU A 170 -2.87 11.41 30.90
CA GLU A 170 -3.47 12.13 32.02
C GLU A 170 -2.73 13.45 32.29
N PHE A 171 -1.39 13.47 32.14
CA PHE A 171 -0.57 14.68 32.25
C PHE A 171 -0.79 15.68 31.11
N ALA A 172 -0.91 15.20 29.87
CA ALA A 172 -1.11 16.03 28.68
C ALA A 172 -2.43 16.82 28.71
N ARG A 173 -3.40 16.40 29.52
CA ARG A 173 -4.67 17.11 29.71
C ARG A 173 -4.64 18.21 30.76
N VAL A 174 -3.56 18.32 31.54
CA VAL A 174 -3.35 19.44 32.48
C VAL A 174 -2.96 20.72 31.72
N TYR A 175 -2.52 20.57 30.48
CA TYR A 175 -2.23 21.71 29.62
C TYR A 175 -3.51 22.44 29.18
N PRO A 176 -3.46 23.78 28.98
CA PRO A 176 -4.65 24.61 28.76
C PRO A 176 -5.23 24.54 27.32
N TRP A 177 -4.92 23.50 26.54
CA TRP A 177 -5.38 23.36 25.15
C TRP A 177 -6.47 22.30 24.97
N THR A 178 -7.37 22.54 24.02
CA THR A 178 -8.47 21.62 23.69
C THR A 178 -7.97 20.42 22.90
N LYS A 179 -8.68 19.28 22.97
CA LYS A 179 -8.32 18.07 22.20
C LYS A 179 -8.23 18.29 20.70
N LYS A 180 -9.10 19.15 20.15
CA LYS A 180 -9.05 19.53 18.73
C LYS A 180 -7.76 20.26 18.39
N LYS A 181 -7.28 21.14 19.28
CA LYS A 181 -6.00 21.83 19.10
C LYS A 181 -4.84 20.83 19.17
N ASP A 182 -4.78 19.98 20.19
CA ASP A 182 -3.76 18.90 20.31
C ASP A 182 -3.73 18.02 19.04
N PHE A 183 -4.89 17.61 18.55
CA PHE A 183 -5.00 16.81 17.33
C PHE A 183 -4.43 17.54 16.09
N LEU A 184 -4.81 18.80 15.87
CA LEU A 184 -4.29 19.60 14.75
C LEU A 184 -2.78 19.85 14.88
N MET A 185 -2.29 20.04 16.10
CA MET A 185 -0.87 20.29 16.35
C MET A 185 -0.03 19.05 16.04
N LYS A 186 -0.48 17.85 16.43
CA LYS A 186 0.17 16.59 16.04
C LYS A 186 0.15 16.34 14.55
N ILE A 187 -0.97 16.62 13.86
CA ILE A 187 -1.03 16.56 12.39
C ILE A 187 0.06 17.43 11.79
N GLY A 188 0.13 18.71 12.19
CA GLY A 188 1.14 19.64 11.69
C GLY A 188 2.57 19.17 11.95
N PHE A 189 2.85 18.66 13.15
CA PHE A 189 4.17 18.16 13.50
C PHE A 189 4.57 16.91 12.70
N GLY A 190 3.68 15.92 12.59
CA GLY A 190 3.94 14.71 11.82
C GLY A 190 4.11 14.97 10.33
N VAL A 191 3.32 15.88 9.75
CA VAL A 191 3.47 16.30 8.34
C VAL A 191 4.82 16.96 8.10
N MET A 192 5.32 17.79 9.02
CA MET A 192 6.67 18.36 8.91
C MET A 192 7.77 17.28 8.95
N ILE A 193 7.62 16.26 9.80
CA ILE A 193 8.56 15.13 9.87
C ILE A 193 8.54 14.34 8.56
N ILE A 194 7.36 14.05 8.02
CA ILE A 194 7.19 13.35 6.73
C ILE A 194 7.82 14.15 5.59
N LEU A 195 7.64 15.47 5.58
CA LEU A 195 8.29 16.34 4.59
C LEU A 195 9.82 16.21 4.68
N GLY A 196 10.38 16.26 5.89
CA GLY A 196 11.81 16.05 6.12
C GLY A 196 12.30 14.68 5.63
N PHE A 197 11.56 13.61 5.94
CA PHE A 197 11.86 12.26 5.46
C PHE A 197 11.86 12.18 3.93
N VAL A 198 10.86 12.76 3.27
CA VAL A 198 10.73 12.75 1.82
C VAL A 198 11.86 13.52 1.14
N ILE A 199 12.24 14.68 1.68
CA ILE A 199 13.36 15.48 1.16
C ILE A 199 14.68 14.70 1.30
N LEU A 200 14.95 14.13 2.48
CA LEU A 200 16.16 13.34 2.73
C LEU A 200 16.21 12.09 1.85
N SER A 201 15.08 11.38 1.71
CA SER A 201 14.97 10.20 0.84
C SER A 201 15.22 10.55 -0.63
N SER A 202 14.69 11.68 -1.08
CA SER A 202 14.89 12.18 -2.44
C SER A 202 16.36 12.55 -2.67
N ALA A 203 17.00 13.23 -1.73
CA ALA A 203 18.44 13.53 -1.80
C ALA A 203 19.30 12.25 -1.83
N LEU A 204 18.95 11.25 -1.02
CA LEU A 204 19.62 9.96 -0.99
C LEU A 204 19.49 9.23 -2.34
N ASN A 205 18.28 9.21 -2.92
CA ASN A 205 18.05 8.64 -4.25
C ASN A 205 18.88 9.34 -5.34
N TYR A 206 18.93 10.67 -5.30
CA TYR A 206 19.76 11.45 -6.22
C TYR A 206 21.24 11.08 -6.13
N MET A 207 21.77 10.91 -4.91
CA MET A 207 23.16 10.48 -4.71
C MET A 207 23.41 9.09 -5.30
N ILE A 208 22.53 8.11 -5.02
CA ILE A 208 22.62 6.74 -5.55
C ILE A 208 22.64 6.76 -7.09
N LEU A 209 21.73 7.52 -7.71
CA LEU A 209 21.66 7.65 -9.17
C LEU A 209 22.93 8.29 -9.74
N LYS A 210 23.45 9.34 -9.10
CA LYS A 210 24.67 10.03 -9.53
C LYS A 210 25.90 9.13 -9.48
N THR A 211 25.99 8.23 -8.49
CA THR A 211 27.09 7.26 -8.37
C THR A 211 26.90 6.02 -9.23
N SER A 212 25.73 5.81 -9.82
CA SER A 212 25.44 4.63 -10.65
C SER A 212 25.98 4.70 -12.09
N ASN A 213 25.97 3.55 -12.78
CA ASN A 213 26.29 3.41 -14.20
C ASN A 213 25.18 3.88 -15.15
N PHE A 214 24.01 4.30 -14.64
CA PHE A 214 22.92 4.86 -15.44
C PHE A 214 23.13 6.35 -15.70
N GLU A 215 23.92 6.68 -16.70
CA GLU A 215 24.24 8.06 -17.06
C GLU A 215 23.02 8.83 -17.58
N ILE A 216 22.12 8.16 -18.32
CA ILE A 216 20.90 8.76 -18.85
C ILE A 216 19.96 9.30 -17.76
N LEU A 217 20.04 8.75 -16.54
CA LEU A 217 19.17 9.13 -15.42
C LEU A 217 19.69 10.32 -14.62
N LYS A 218 20.98 10.66 -14.76
CA LYS A 218 21.60 11.77 -14.03
C LYS A 218 21.03 13.13 -14.42
N PHE A 219 20.37 13.21 -15.58
CA PHE A 219 19.78 14.42 -16.15
C PHE A 219 18.23 14.40 -16.14
N GLY A 220 17.60 13.43 -15.47
CA GLY A 220 16.15 13.24 -15.47
C GLY A 220 15.38 14.16 -14.50
N THR A 221 14.47 14.99 -15.03
CA THR A 221 13.68 15.99 -14.29
C THR A 221 12.45 15.43 -13.55
N ARG A 222 12.24 14.11 -13.51
CA ARG A 222 11.05 13.47 -12.89
C ARG A 222 11.10 13.36 -11.37
N GLN A 223 12.22 13.73 -10.74
CA GLN A 223 12.39 13.59 -9.30
C GLN A 223 11.43 14.48 -8.48
N ILE A 224 11.16 15.71 -8.94
CA ILE A 224 10.31 16.67 -8.21
C ILE A 224 8.84 16.21 -8.17
N PRO A 225 8.17 15.90 -9.30
CA PRO A 225 6.79 15.42 -9.29
C PRO A 225 6.58 14.17 -8.43
N GLU A 226 7.52 13.22 -8.49
CA GLU A 226 7.46 11.98 -7.70
C GLU A 226 7.69 12.23 -6.20
N THR A 227 8.57 13.18 -5.84
CA THR A 227 8.77 13.60 -4.44
C THR A 227 7.49 14.23 -3.88
N ILE A 228 6.83 15.11 -4.63
CA ILE A 228 5.55 15.74 -4.22
C ILE A 228 4.45 14.68 -4.07
N LYS A 229 4.38 13.74 -5.02
CA LYS A 229 3.42 12.62 -4.98
C LYS A 229 3.64 11.74 -3.75
N GLY A 230 4.90 11.39 -3.47
CA GLY A 230 5.30 10.64 -2.27
C GLY A 230 4.92 11.37 -0.99
N PHE A 231 5.17 12.68 -0.91
CA PHE A 231 4.74 13.49 0.23
C PHE A 231 3.22 13.47 0.44
N GLY A 232 2.44 13.65 -0.64
CA GLY A 232 0.98 13.61 -0.58
C GLY A 232 0.45 12.25 -0.09
N MET A 233 0.99 11.16 -0.64
CA MET A 233 0.63 9.80 -0.25
C MET A 233 0.96 9.52 1.23
N LEU A 234 2.20 9.78 1.67
CA LEU A 234 2.63 9.52 3.05
C LEU A 234 1.87 10.38 4.06
N SER A 235 1.61 11.64 3.73
CA SER A 235 0.82 12.54 4.58
C SER A 235 -0.63 12.07 4.71
N ALA A 236 -1.24 11.58 3.63
CA ALA A 236 -2.60 11.04 3.66
C ALA A 236 -2.69 9.77 4.53
N ILE A 237 -1.72 8.85 4.37
CA ILE A 237 -1.65 7.62 5.19
C ILE A 237 -1.47 7.99 6.67
N TYR A 238 -0.50 8.85 6.98
CA TYR A 238 -0.28 9.33 8.33
C TYR A 238 -1.54 9.98 8.93
N LEU A 239 -2.21 10.85 8.17
CA LEU A 239 -3.43 11.53 8.62
C LEU A 239 -4.53 10.53 8.95
N ALA A 240 -4.78 9.55 8.07
CA ALA A 240 -5.80 8.52 8.29
C ALA A 240 -5.48 7.65 9.52
N ILE A 241 -4.23 7.21 9.67
CA ILE A 241 -3.78 6.40 10.80
C ILE A 241 -3.90 7.18 12.10
N LEU A 242 -3.33 8.39 12.16
CA LEU A 242 -3.40 9.25 13.34
C LEU A 242 -4.87 9.49 13.74
N SER A 243 -5.73 9.78 12.77
CA SER A 243 -7.17 10.00 12.97
C SER A 243 -7.85 8.79 13.60
N ALA A 244 -7.59 7.57 13.09
CA ALA A 244 -8.07 6.33 13.68
C ALA A 244 -7.51 6.12 15.10
N GLY A 245 -6.23 6.43 15.31
CA GLY A 245 -5.54 6.31 16.59
C GLY A 245 -6.11 7.21 17.69
N PHE A 246 -6.61 8.40 17.36
CA PHE A 246 -7.30 9.28 18.31
C PHE A 246 -8.66 8.75 18.79
N MET A 247 -9.23 7.78 18.07
CA MET A 247 -10.44 7.07 18.46
C MET A 247 -10.13 5.74 19.16
N ALA A 248 -8.88 5.28 19.09
CA ALA A 248 -8.38 4.12 19.81
C ALA A 248 -7.92 4.50 21.23
N GLY A 249 -8.08 3.58 22.19
CA GLY A 249 -7.61 3.81 23.56
C GLY A 249 -6.32 3.08 23.91
N ASN A 250 -5.76 2.29 23.00
CA ASN A 250 -4.47 1.61 23.12
C ASN A 250 -3.93 1.19 21.74
N ILE A 251 -2.74 0.57 21.71
CA ILE A 251 -2.06 0.17 20.47
C ILE A 251 -2.84 -0.90 19.69
N LEU A 252 -3.40 -1.92 20.37
CA LEU A 252 -4.19 -2.97 19.70
C LEU A 252 -5.45 -2.40 19.04
N GLY A 253 -6.16 -1.53 19.75
CA GLY A 253 -7.31 -0.81 19.23
C GLY A 253 -6.96 0.08 18.05
N HIS A 254 -5.77 0.68 18.03
CA HIS A 254 -5.29 1.51 16.92
C HIS A 254 -5.04 0.66 15.68
N PHE A 255 -4.33 -0.46 15.80
CA PHE A 255 -4.15 -1.37 14.67
C PHE A 255 -5.49 -1.90 14.14
N GLY A 256 -6.38 -2.35 15.02
CA GLY A 256 -7.71 -2.83 14.64
C GLY A 256 -8.55 -1.75 13.94
N LEU A 257 -8.59 -0.53 14.48
CA LEU A 257 -9.30 0.59 13.87
C LEU A 257 -8.67 1.04 12.56
N THR A 258 -7.35 0.98 12.41
CA THR A 258 -6.68 1.31 11.15
C THR A 258 -7.08 0.31 10.06
N ILE A 259 -7.03 -0.99 10.36
CA ILE A 259 -7.46 -2.04 9.43
C ILE A 259 -8.93 -1.85 9.06
N MET A 260 -9.81 -1.59 10.03
CA MET A 260 -11.22 -1.31 9.75
C MET A 260 -11.41 -0.03 8.95
N THR A 261 -10.63 1.02 9.20
CA THR A 261 -10.75 2.30 8.49
C THR A 261 -10.41 2.11 7.01
N PHE A 262 -9.29 1.46 6.71
CA PHE A 262 -8.85 1.24 5.33
C PHE A 262 -9.61 0.12 4.62
N GLY A 263 -9.92 -0.97 5.32
CA GLY A 263 -10.48 -2.20 4.76
C GLY A 263 -11.96 -2.42 5.06
N PHE A 264 -12.72 -1.41 5.48
CA PHE A 264 -14.11 -1.56 5.92
C PHE A 264 -14.98 -2.37 4.95
N LEU A 265 -15.00 -1.94 3.68
CA LEU A 265 -15.79 -2.61 2.63
C LEU A 265 -15.22 -3.99 2.27
N ASP A 266 -13.90 -4.16 2.31
CA ASP A 266 -13.25 -5.45 2.05
C ASP A 266 -13.61 -6.48 3.14
N ILE A 267 -13.65 -6.05 4.40
CA ILE A 267 -14.08 -6.88 5.53
C ILE A 267 -15.55 -7.25 5.38
N LEU A 268 -16.41 -6.30 4.99
CA LEU A 268 -17.83 -6.58 4.73
C LEU A 268 -18.01 -7.58 3.59
N ASP A 269 -17.26 -7.42 2.49
CA ASP A 269 -17.28 -8.38 1.38
C ASP A 269 -16.85 -9.78 1.82
N GLY A 270 -15.80 -9.88 2.64
CA GLY A 270 -15.38 -11.15 3.24
C GLY A 270 -16.46 -11.79 4.10
N ILE A 271 -17.12 -11.01 4.97
CA ILE A 271 -18.22 -11.49 5.81
C ILE A 271 -19.40 -11.95 4.94
N ILE A 272 -19.82 -11.15 3.96
CA ILE A 272 -20.95 -11.46 3.07
C ILE A 272 -20.64 -12.72 2.23
N GLY A 273 -19.42 -12.83 1.69
CA GLY A 273 -18.97 -13.99 0.95
C GLY A 273 -19.01 -15.26 1.79
N ASN A 274 -18.36 -15.24 2.96
CA ASN A 274 -18.32 -16.39 3.87
C ASN A 274 -19.73 -16.78 4.33
N ILE A 275 -20.58 -15.82 4.71
CA ILE A 275 -21.96 -16.12 5.11
C ILE A 275 -22.74 -16.72 3.94
N SER A 276 -22.58 -16.20 2.71
CA SER A 276 -23.27 -16.76 1.54
C SER A 276 -22.85 -18.20 1.28
N GLU A 277 -21.57 -18.51 1.40
CA GLU A 277 -21.04 -19.86 1.23
C GLU A 277 -21.54 -20.81 2.32
N ILE A 278 -21.57 -20.37 3.58
CA ILE A 278 -22.12 -21.12 4.71
C ILE A 278 -23.62 -21.41 4.51
N LEU A 279 -24.39 -20.41 4.07
CA LEU A 279 -25.85 -20.48 3.98
C LEU A 279 -26.36 -21.16 2.71
N LEU A 280 -25.67 -20.98 1.59
CA LEU A 280 -26.15 -21.40 0.26
C LEU A 280 -25.26 -22.47 -0.38
N GLY A 281 -24.08 -22.73 0.17
CA GLY A 281 -23.10 -23.69 -0.39
C GLY A 281 -22.29 -23.13 -1.57
N TYR A 282 -22.42 -21.84 -1.88
CA TYR A 282 -21.63 -21.18 -2.92
C TYR A 282 -21.56 -19.66 -2.68
N SER A 283 -20.45 -19.04 -3.06
CA SER A 283 -20.28 -17.59 -2.98
C SER A 283 -20.92 -16.89 -4.19
N TYR A 284 -21.90 -16.03 -3.95
CA TYR A 284 -22.42 -15.12 -4.98
C TYR A 284 -21.52 -13.88 -5.10
N ASN A 285 -20.45 -14.00 -5.90
CA ASN A 285 -19.55 -12.88 -6.18
C ASN A 285 -20.27 -11.62 -6.69
N ASN A 286 -21.41 -11.77 -7.38
CA ASN A 286 -22.24 -10.67 -7.92
C ASN A 286 -23.02 -9.85 -6.87
N ARG A 287 -22.97 -10.21 -5.58
CA ARG A 287 -23.64 -9.46 -4.49
C ARG A 287 -22.68 -8.71 -3.57
N THR A 288 -21.38 -8.75 -3.86
CA THR A 288 -20.34 -8.05 -3.09
C THR A 288 -20.31 -6.55 -3.43
N PHE A 289 -19.91 -5.70 -2.49
CA PHE A 289 -19.58 -4.30 -2.75
C PHE A 289 -18.51 -4.18 -3.84
N ALA A 290 -17.52 -5.07 -3.87
CA ALA A 290 -16.56 -5.19 -4.95
C ALA A 290 -17.21 -5.24 -6.33
N SER A 291 -18.15 -6.17 -6.53
CA SER A 291 -18.86 -6.33 -7.80
C SER A 291 -19.75 -5.13 -8.15
N LEU A 292 -20.41 -4.52 -7.15
CA LEU A 292 -21.24 -3.33 -7.34
C LEU A 292 -20.41 -2.12 -7.75
N ILE A 293 -19.23 -1.94 -7.15
CA ILE A 293 -18.27 -0.90 -7.52
C ILE A 293 -17.74 -1.17 -8.92
N GLU A 294 -17.38 -2.41 -9.26
CA GLU A 294 -16.89 -2.75 -10.60
C GLU A 294 -17.93 -2.44 -11.68
N LYS A 295 -19.19 -2.78 -11.42
CA LYS A 295 -20.30 -2.53 -12.33
C LYS A 295 -20.62 -1.04 -12.52
N ASN A 296 -20.65 -0.28 -11.42
CA ASN A 296 -21.13 1.11 -11.45
C ASN A 296 -20.01 2.15 -11.65
N ILE A 297 -18.78 1.81 -11.28
CA ILE A 297 -17.61 2.69 -11.35
C ILE A 297 -16.49 1.90 -12.02
N PRO A 298 -16.57 1.52 -13.31
CA PRO A 298 -15.61 0.59 -13.95
C PRO A 298 -14.19 1.14 -14.02
N ASN A 299 -13.18 0.25 -14.00
CA ASN A 299 -11.77 0.61 -14.10
C ASN A 299 -11.37 0.82 -15.56
N ASN A 300 -11.86 1.90 -16.16
CA ASN A 300 -11.66 2.25 -17.57
C ASN A 300 -10.58 3.32 -17.79
N GLY A 301 -9.78 3.63 -16.76
CA GLY A 301 -8.79 4.72 -16.78
C GLY A 301 -9.38 6.12 -16.59
N SER A 302 -10.69 6.26 -16.32
CA SER A 302 -11.30 7.55 -15.98
C SER A 302 -10.73 8.09 -14.65
N PRO A 303 -10.23 9.34 -14.62
CA PRO A 303 -9.71 9.96 -13.40
C PRO A 303 -10.68 9.92 -12.21
N VAL A 304 -11.97 10.18 -12.48
CA VAL A 304 -13.02 10.22 -11.45
C VAL A 304 -13.26 8.82 -10.90
N ASN A 305 -13.29 7.80 -11.76
CA ASN A 305 -13.50 6.42 -11.34
C ASN A 305 -12.34 5.92 -10.48
N THR A 306 -11.09 6.22 -10.87
CA THR A 306 -9.90 5.89 -10.06
C THR A 306 -10.00 6.53 -8.67
N ILE A 307 -10.32 7.83 -8.59
CA ILE A 307 -10.46 8.55 -7.31
C ILE A 307 -11.54 7.90 -6.43
N LEU A 308 -12.74 7.69 -6.98
CA LEU A 308 -13.88 7.13 -6.22
C LEU A 308 -13.58 5.70 -5.73
N ARG A 309 -12.95 4.88 -6.57
CA ARG A 309 -12.53 3.52 -6.20
C ARG A 309 -11.56 3.49 -5.04
N VAL A 310 -10.56 4.39 -5.04
CA VAL A 310 -9.61 4.51 -3.93
C VAL A 310 -10.30 5.00 -2.66
N ILE A 311 -11.26 5.93 -2.76
CA ILE A 311 -12.02 6.38 -1.59
C ILE A 311 -12.82 5.23 -0.97
N LEU A 312 -13.45 4.39 -1.80
CA LEU A 312 -14.33 3.31 -1.33
C LEU A 312 -13.54 2.10 -0.81
N ARG A 313 -12.51 1.67 -1.56
CA ARG A 313 -11.67 0.52 -1.18
C ARG A 313 -10.19 0.86 -1.41
N PRO A 314 -9.57 1.64 -0.51
CA PRO A 314 -8.19 2.08 -0.67
C PRO A 314 -7.19 0.92 -0.83
N PRO A 315 -7.20 -0.16 0.00
CA PRO A 315 -6.21 -1.22 -0.10
C PRO A 315 -6.20 -1.95 -1.45
N THR A 316 -7.37 -2.12 -2.06
CA THR A 316 -7.52 -2.91 -3.30
C THR A 316 -7.41 -2.08 -4.57
N ASN A 317 -7.75 -0.78 -4.52
CA ASN A 317 -7.77 0.08 -5.71
C ASN A 317 -6.68 1.15 -5.73
N PHE A 318 -5.90 1.32 -4.65
CA PHE A 318 -4.84 2.32 -4.64
C PHE A 318 -3.75 1.96 -5.65
N ASP A 319 -3.46 2.91 -6.53
CA ASP A 319 -2.30 2.90 -7.40
C ASP A 319 -1.42 4.13 -7.14
N THR A 320 -0.17 4.07 -7.60
CA THR A 320 0.78 5.17 -7.47
C THR A 320 0.59 6.25 -8.53
N THR A 321 -0.56 6.27 -9.22
CA THR A 321 -0.88 7.34 -10.18
C THR A 321 -1.28 8.61 -9.44
N LYS A 322 -1.27 9.74 -10.16
CA LYS A 322 -1.72 11.02 -9.61
C LYS A 322 -3.14 10.93 -9.04
N TYR A 323 -4.04 10.24 -9.74
CA TYR A 323 -5.44 10.13 -9.34
C TYR A 323 -5.63 9.17 -8.17
N GLY A 324 -4.85 8.10 -8.08
CA GLY A 324 -4.81 7.23 -6.92
C GLY A 324 -4.40 7.99 -5.65
N VAL A 325 -3.36 8.82 -5.73
CA VAL A 325 -2.93 9.66 -4.59
C VAL A 325 -3.96 10.72 -4.20
N ILE A 326 -4.63 11.36 -5.17
CA ILE A 326 -5.73 12.28 -4.88
C ILE A 326 -6.89 11.56 -4.17
N GLY A 327 -7.26 10.36 -4.63
CA GLY A 327 -8.27 9.54 -3.98
C GLY A 327 -7.92 9.22 -2.53
N LEU A 328 -6.65 8.87 -2.27
CA LEU A 328 -6.16 8.58 -0.93
C LEU A 328 -6.18 9.83 -0.02
N ILE A 329 -5.82 11.00 -0.54
CA ILE A 329 -5.91 12.27 0.18
C ILE A 329 -7.37 12.56 0.56
N LEU A 330 -8.30 12.44 -0.38
CA LEU A 330 -9.72 12.66 -0.12
C LEU A 330 -10.27 11.67 0.91
N PHE A 331 -9.91 10.39 0.81
CA PHE A 331 -10.22 9.39 1.83
C PHE A 331 -9.71 9.81 3.21
N SER A 332 -8.44 10.19 3.32
CA SER A 332 -7.85 10.61 4.60
C SER A 332 -8.55 11.83 5.21
N LEU A 333 -9.01 12.77 4.37
CA LEU A 333 -9.77 13.94 4.80
C LEU A 333 -11.18 13.58 5.31
N ILE A 334 -11.82 12.57 4.73
CA ILE A 334 -13.10 12.04 5.24
C ILE A 334 -12.88 11.45 6.63
N VAL A 335 -11.88 10.58 6.79
CA VAL A 335 -11.53 9.95 8.07
C VAL A 335 -11.18 11.01 9.11
N PHE A 336 -10.38 12.01 8.74
CA PHE A 336 -10.05 13.15 9.58
C PHE A 336 -11.30 13.91 10.03
N SER A 337 -12.22 14.22 9.10
CA SER A 337 -13.43 14.99 9.39
C SER A 337 -14.34 14.28 10.39
N VAL A 338 -14.51 12.96 10.23
CA VAL A 338 -15.25 12.11 11.18
C VAL A 338 -14.57 12.13 12.55
N SER A 339 -13.25 11.92 12.59
CA SER A 339 -12.47 11.87 13.83
C SER A 339 -12.51 13.21 14.58
N PHE A 340 -12.28 14.31 13.86
CA PHE A 340 -12.29 15.67 14.39
C PHE A 340 -13.66 16.06 14.97
N SER A 341 -14.75 15.59 14.36
CA SER A 341 -16.12 15.81 14.84
C SER A 341 -16.44 15.01 16.12
N LEU A 342 -15.80 13.85 16.30
CA LEU A 342 -16.06 12.94 17.41
C LEU A 342 -15.07 13.06 18.57
N ILE A 343 -13.91 13.69 18.37
CA ILE A 343 -12.82 13.72 19.35
C ILE A 343 -13.22 14.30 20.71
N GLU A 344 -14.12 15.28 20.75
CA GLU A 344 -14.60 15.87 22.01
C GLU A 344 -15.41 14.88 22.84
N LYS A 345 -16.15 13.98 22.18
CA LYS A 345 -17.01 12.96 22.81
C LYS A 345 -16.22 11.82 23.49
N THR A 346 -14.90 11.75 23.29
CA THR A 346 -14.04 10.73 23.93
C THR A 346 -13.92 10.98 25.44
N LYS A 347 -14.31 10.02 26.27
CA LYS A 347 -14.19 10.15 27.74
C LYS A 347 -12.85 9.57 28.22
N THR A 348 -12.22 10.24 29.20
CA THR A 348 -10.93 9.83 29.80
C THR A 348 -11.01 8.50 30.53
N GLU A 349 -12.15 8.22 31.16
CA GLU A 349 -12.43 6.96 31.85
C GLU A 349 -12.30 5.72 30.95
N ASN A 350 -12.38 5.92 29.63
CA ASN A 350 -12.22 4.88 28.61
C ASN A 350 -10.76 4.73 28.12
N SER A 351 -9.79 5.53 28.60
CA SER A 351 -8.38 5.36 28.23
C SER A 351 -7.89 3.96 28.62
N GLY A 352 -7.09 3.35 27.76
CA GLY A 352 -6.63 1.97 27.89
C GLY A 352 -7.59 0.93 27.30
N LYS A 353 -8.88 1.24 27.09
CA LYS A 353 -9.79 0.36 26.33
C LYS A 353 -9.38 0.30 24.86
N MET A 354 -9.84 -0.72 24.12
CA MET A 354 -9.51 -0.79 22.68
C MET A 354 -10.02 0.42 21.90
N ILE A 355 -11.30 0.80 22.09
CA ILE A 355 -11.93 1.92 21.37
C ILE A 355 -12.58 2.87 22.36
N LEU A 356 -12.38 4.18 22.19
CA LEU A 356 -12.81 5.19 23.15
C LEU A 356 -14.30 5.58 23.01
N LEU A 357 -14.87 5.39 21.81
CA LEU A 357 -16.22 5.80 21.45
C LEU A 357 -17.14 4.59 21.30
N LYS A 358 -18.19 4.54 22.13
CA LYS A 358 -19.15 3.42 22.20
C LYS A 358 -19.81 3.04 20.86
N PRO A 359 -20.22 3.99 19.98
CA PRO A 359 -20.80 3.63 18.68
C PRO A 359 -19.80 2.90 17.78
N ILE A 360 -18.55 3.39 17.74
CA ILE A 360 -17.47 2.79 16.94
C ILE A 360 -17.07 1.45 17.55
N GLU A 361 -17.00 1.36 18.87
CA GLU A 361 -16.75 0.13 19.62
C GLU A 361 -17.77 -0.96 19.26
N ASN A 362 -19.06 -0.65 19.28
CA ASN A 362 -20.11 -1.61 18.95
C ASN A 362 -20.00 -2.11 17.51
N LEU A 363 -19.81 -1.19 16.56
CA LEU A 363 -19.66 -1.54 15.14
C LEU A 363 -18.42 -2.42 14.92
N ALA A 364 -17.28 -2.04 15.50
CA ALA A 364 -16.04 -2.80 15.44
C ALA A 364 -16.19 -4.20 16.04
N LYS A 365 -16.84 -4.32 17.20
CA LYS A 365 -17.13 -5.62 17.83
C LYS A 365 -17.95 -6.51 16.92
N ILE A 366 -19.07 -6.01 16.38
CA ILE A 366 -19.96 -6.78 15.52
C ILE A 366 -19.21 -7.30 14.30
N LEU A 367 -18.45 -6.44 13.63
CA LEU A 367 -17.68 -6.83 12.44
C LEU A 367 -16.65 -7.90 12.74
N VAL A 368 -15.86 -7.71 13.80
CA VAL A 368 -14.81 -8.67 14.16
C VAL A 368 -15.40 -10.00 14.60
N ILE A 369 -16.48 -10.00 15.39
CA ILE A 369 -17.18 -11.24 15.80
C ILE A 369 -17.69 -11.99 14.57
N LEU A 370 -18.37 -11.30 13.65
CA LEU A 370 -18.90 -11.93 12.43
C LEU A 370 -17.79 -12.42 11.51
N LEU A 371 -16.70 -11.66 11.36
CA LEU A 371 -15.56 -12.05 10.56
C LEU A 371 -14.91 -13.33 11.11
N PHE A 372 -14.55 -13.35 12.40
CA PHE A 372 -13.90 -14.51 13.02
C PHE A 372 -14.83 -15.73 13.08
N ALA A 373 -16.11 -15.53 13.36
CA ALA A 373 -17.07 -16.63 13.36
C ALA A 373 -17.26 -17.23 11.96
N SER A 374 -17.43 -16.39 10.93
CA SER A 374 -17.62 -16.85 9.56
C SER A 374 -16.38 -17.55 9.01
N ILE A 375 -15.17 -17.02 9.25
CA ILE A 375 -13.91 -17.69 8.87
C ILE A 375 -13.75 -19.02 9.61
N GLY A 376 -14.02 -19.04 10.92
CA GLY A 376 -13.90 -20.27 11.70
C GLY A 376 -14.87 -21.37 11.22
N THR A 377 -16.09 -20.99 10.83
CA THR A 377 -17.05 -21.93 10.23
C THR A 377 -16.56 -22.44 8.88
N MET A 378 -16.01 -21.57 8.02
CA MET A 378 -15.44 -21.98 6.73
C MET A 378 -14.30 -23.02 6.90
N ILE A 379 -13.41 -22.79 7.87
CA ILE A 379 -12.33 -23.74 8.19
C ILE A 379 -12.91 -25.08 8.65
N PHE A 380 -13.91 -25.05 9.53
CA PHE A 380 -14.57 -26.28 10.00
C PHE A 380 -15.28 -27.03 8.87
N GLN A 381 -16.01 -26.33 8.01
CA GLN A 381 -16.68 -26.89 6.84
C GLN A 381 -15.68 -27.61 5.92
N SER A 382 -14.57 -26.94 5.57
CA SER A 382 -13.53 -27.53 4.73
C SER A 382 -12.90 -28.80 5.30
N SER A 383 -12.98 -29.01 6.62
CA SER A 383 -12.40 -30.16 7.30
C SER A 383 -13.36 -31.36 7.40
N ILE A 384 -14.66 -31.17 7.21
CA ILE A 384 -15.69 -32.20 7.53
C ILE A 384 -16.59 -32.52 6.34
N SER A 385 -16.93 -31.56 5.49
CA SER A 385 -17.78 -31.80 4.32
C SER A 385 -17.62 -30.76 3.24
N GLU A 386 -17.48 -31.19 1.99
CA GLU A 386 -17.61 -30.31 0.82
C GLU A 386 -19.09 -29.95 0.62
N GLY A 387 -19.43 -28.66 0.68
CA GLY A 387 -20.78 -28.15 0.40
C GLY A 387 -21.62 -27.75 1.61
N PHE A 388 -22.91 -27.50 1.36
CA PHE A 388 -23.89 -27.04 2.36
C PHE A 388 -24.17 -28.10 3.42
N SER A 389 -24.09 -27.71 4.70
CA SER A 389 -24.41 -28.59 5.83
C SER A 389 -25.12 -27.82 6.94
N ILE A 390 -26.16 -28.43 7.53
CA ILE A 390 -26.86 -27.89 8.71
C ILE A 390 -25.87 -27.69 9.88
N MET A 391 -24.80 -28.51 9.95
CA MET A 391 -23.76 -28.35 10.96
C MET A 391 -23.03 -27.00 10.85
N ASN A 392 -22.96 -26.39 9.66
CA ASN A 392 -22.33 -25.09 9.49
C ASN A 392 -23.07 -23.99 10.27
N PHE A 393 -24.40 -24.09 10.39
CA PHE A 393 -25.20 -23.16 11.20
C PHE A 393 -24.94 -23.32 12.69
N VAL A 394 -24.87 -24.58 13.15
CA VAL A 394 -24.59 -24.90 14.55
C VAL A 394 -23.20 -24.38 14.93
N VAL A 395 -22.21 -24.63 14.08
CA VAL A 395 -20.83 -24.17 14.28
C VAL A 395 -20.76 -22.64 14.24
N LEU A 396 -21.42 -22.00 13.27
CA LEU A 396 -21.46 -20.53 13.19
C LEU A 396 -22.10 -19.93 14.45
N ALA A 397 -23.21 -20.49 14.94
CA ALA A 397 -23.87 -20.01 16.16
C ALA A 397 -22.97 -20.18 17.40
N ILE A 398 -22.31 -21.34 17.53
CA ILE A 398 -21.35 -21.59 18.61
C ILE A 398 -20.18 -20.60 18.54
N LEU A 399 -19.60 -20.41 17.35
CA LEU A 399 -18.47 -19.48 17.17
C LEU A 399 -18.88 -18.03 17.40
N ILE A 400 -20.07 -17.60 16.96
CA ILE A 400 -20.61 -16.27 17.30
C ILE A 400 -20.70 -16.12 18.82
N PHE A 401 -21.23 -17.12 19.53
CA PHE A 401 -21.32 -17.08 20.99
C PHE A 401 -19.95 -16.99 21.65
N VAL A 402 -19.00 -17.85 21.25
CA VAL A 402 -17.63 -17.90 21.78
C VAL A 402 -16.91 -16.57 21.52
N PHE A 403 -16.89 -16.10 20.27
CA PHE A 403 -16.22 -14.85 19.92
C PHE A 403 -16.91 -13.63 20.56
N THR A 404 -18.23 -13.65 20.75
CA THR A 404 -18.92 -12.60 21.51
C THR A 404 -18.39 -12.52 22.94
N LYS A 405 -18.20 -13.66 23.63
CA LYS A 405 -17.61 -13.67 24.98
C LYS A 405 -16.17 -13.15 24.98
N ILE A 406 -15.34 -13.63 24.05
CA ILE A 406 -13.93 -13.23 23.94
C ILE A 406 -13.80 -11.73 23.66
N PHE A 407 -14.48 -11.21 22.63
CA PHE A 407 -14.36 -9.79 22.26
C PHE A 407 -15.03 -8.85 23.27
N ASN A 408 -16.07 -9.29 23.99
CA ASN A 408 -16.59 -8.51 25.12
C ASN A 408 -15.55 -8.33 26.23
N ILE A 409 -14.70 -9.31 26.49
CA ILE A 409 -13.59 -9.18 27.44
C ILE A 409 -12.51 -8.27 26.85
N LEU A 410 -12.04 -8.56 25.62
CA LEU A 410 -10.95 -7.81 24.97
C LEU A 410 -11.19 -6.31 24.86
N PHE A 411 -12.40 -5.90 24.47
CA PHE A 411 -12.71 -4.48 24.31
C PHE A 411 -12.93 -3.75 25.64
N ASN A 412 -13.27 -4.48 26.72
CA ASN A 412 -13.42 -3.92 28.06
C ASN A 412 -12.11 -3.90 28.86
N LEU A 413 -11.12 -4.72 28.47
CA LEU A 413 -9.79 -4.73 29.06
C LEU A 413 -9.11 -3.37 28.91
N LYS A 414 -8.56 -2.86 30.00
CA LYS A 414 -7.76 -1.64 30.03
C LYS A 414 -6.29 -2.01 29.96
N LEU A 415 -5.68 -1.77 28.80
CA LEU A 415 -4.25 -1.88 28.59
C LEU A 415 -3.61 -0.53 28.92
N LYS A 416 -3.19 -0.37 30.18
CA LYS A 416 -2.27 0.69 30.62
C LYS A 416 -0.91 0.04 30.88
N VAL A 417 0.15 0.64 30.35
CA VAL A 417 1.55 0.27 30.55
C VAL A 417 2.18 1.21 31.57
#